data_AF-A0A5N6ZZS0-F1
#
_entry.id   AF-A0A5N6ZZS0-F1
#
_cell.length_a   1.000
_cell.length_b   1.000
_cell.length_c   1.000
_cell.angle_alpha   90.00
_cell.angle_beta   90.00
_cell.angle_gamma   90.00
#
_symmetry.space_group_name_H-M   'P 1'
#
loop_
_entity.id
_entity.type
_entity.pdbx_description
1 polymer ?
#
loop_
_entity_poly.entity_id
_entity_poly.type
_entity_poly.pdbx_seq_one_letter_code
_entity_poly.pdbx_strand_id
1 'polypeptide(L)'
;MAHNSTCLSQSEPELNIDDVIEPDTREFLEIYSGINPTDVNVHVARIAKRGWEFILPQLPAYTRIVDRVEQGALFIDLGCGLGQDIRRLAYDGAPSENLVGLDLRNAITELGYDLFKDRDTSKARFISQDFFQNTLELRKMTGKAEIINSGLFMHLWDWAGQIRIGLHSGGGGRDSGNHKAEGWIERYVHNEMSFRQMWIEIERLTGARCKLALSAEEESVIL
;
A
#
# COMPACT_ATOMS: atom_id res chain seq x y z
N MET A 1 14.94 -13.80 54.76
CA MET A 1 14.87 -12.37 54.38
C MET A 1 16.26 -12.00 53.89
N ALA A 2 16.54 -11.56 52.67
CA ALA A 2 15.74 -10.85 51.67
C ALA A 2 16.08 -11.32 50.25
N HIS A 3 15.09 -11.35 49.36
CA HIS A 3 15.32 -11.40 47.91
C HIS A 3 15.36 -9.96 47.40
N ASN A 4 16.50 -9.54 46.85
CA ASN A 4 16.60 -8.32 46.07
C ASN A 4 16.05 -8.60 44.67
N SER A 5 14.87 -8.07 44.39
CA SER A 5 14.35 -7.90 43.04
C SER A 5 14.95 -6.62 42.45
N THR A 6 15.88 -6.76 41.51
CA THR A 6 16.31 -5.63 40.67
C THR A 6 15.58 -5.74 39.35
N CYS A 7 14.64 -4.81 39.17
CA CYS A 7 13.84 -4.58 37.98
C CYS A 7 14.73 -4.33 36.76
N LEU A 8 14.60 -5.15 35.72
CA LEU A 8 15.14 -4.88 34.39
C LEU A 8 14.15 -3.96 33.66
N SER A 9 14.24 -2.65 33.88
CA SER A 9 13.73 -1.66 32.94
C SER A 9 14.84 -1.34 31.95
N GLN A 10 15.05 -2.23 30.97
CA GLN A 10 15.78 -1.82 29.76
C GLN A 10 14.82 -0.94 28.97
N SER A 11 15.00 0.37 29.05
CA SER A 11 14.38 1.33 28.16
C SER A 11 14.86 1.02 26.74
N GLU A 12 13.94 0.61 25.86
CA GLU A 12 14.21 0.61 24.43
C GLU A 12 14.66 2.03 24.03
N PRO A 13 15.66 2.18 23.16
CA PRO A 13 16.11 3.50 22.73
C PRO A 13 14.91 4.24 22.10
N GLU A 14 14.56 5.40 22.67
CA GLU A 14 13.58 6.31 22.07
C GLU A 14 14.04 6.62 20.65
N LEU A 15 13.25 6.15 19.69
CA LEU A 15 13.48 6.32 18.26
C LEU A 15 13.46 7.84 17.99
N ASN A 16 14.63 8.42 17.68
CA ASN A 16 14.72 9.83 17.33
C ASN A 16 14.06 10.04 15.97
N ILE A 17 12.79 10.39 16.00
CA ILE A 17 11.96 10.40 14.80
C ILE A 17 12.32 11.54 13.83
N ASP A 18 13.05 12.56 14.29
CA ASP A 18 13.61 13.60 13.42
C ASP A 18 14.56 13.05 12.36
N ASP A 19 15.19 11.89 12.62
CA ASP A 19 16.07 11.22 11.66
C ASP A 19 15.31 10.25 10.73
N VAL A 20 13.98 10.15 10.86
CA VAL A 20 13.14 9.13 10.19
C VAL A 20 12.11 9.74 9.23
N ILE A 21 11.74 11.01 9.39
CA ILE A 21 10.73 11.66 8.54
C ILE A 21 11.43 12.60 7.56
N GLU A 22 11.39 12.26 6.27
CA GLU A 22 11.89 13.15 5.22
C GLU A 22 11.13 14.49 5.20
N PRO A 23 11.78 15.62 4.83
CA PRO A 23 11.16 16.95 4.85
C PRO A 23 9.84 17.04 4.07
N ASP A 24 9.75 16.41 2.90
CA ASP A 24 8.54 16.38 2.06
C ASP A 24 7.41 15.59 2.74
N THR A 25 7.73 14.48 3.41
CA THR A 25 6.74 13.73 4.20
C THR A 25 6.24 14.54 5.39
N ARG A 26 7.13 15.32 6.04
CA ARG A 26 6.76 16.21 7.14
C ARG A 26 5.78 17.29 6.68
N GLU A 27 6.10 17.99 5.59
CA GLU A 27 5.23 19.02 5.02
C GLU A 27 3.85 18.45 4.65
N PHE A 28 3.82 17.28 4.02
CA PHE A 28 2.58 16.56 3.73
C PHE A 28 1.75 16.33 5.00
N LEU A 29 2.34 15.83 6.08
CA LEU A 29 1.60 15.60 7.34
C LEU A 29 1.06 16.90 7.95
N GLU A 30 1.84 17.98 7.91
CA GLU A 30 1.43 19.29 8.42
C GLU A 30 0.24 19.85 7.63
N ILE A 31 0.35 19.86 6.30
CA ILE A 31 -0.66 20.46 5.42
C ILE A 31 -1.89 19.58 5.28
N TYR A 32 -1.71 18.30 4.95
CA TYR A 32 -2.82 17.38 4.70
C TYR A 32 -3.59 17.06 5.98
N SER A 33 -2.87 16.79 7.06
CA SER A 33 -3.46 16.30 8.30
C SER A 33 -3.74 17.42 9.32
N GLY A 34 -3.31 18.65 9.03
CA GLY A 34 -3.45 19.80 9.94
C GLY A 34 -2.71 19.60 11.26
N ILE A 35 -1.62 18.85 11.26
CA ILE A 35 -0.81 18.63 12.47
C ILE A 35 0.09 19.85 12.68
N ASN A 36 0.19 20.34 13.91
CA ASN A 36 1.11 21.43 14.23
C ASN A 36 2.56 20.96 13.97
N PRO A 37 3.42 21.76 13.33
CA PRO A 37 4.82 21.40 13.06
C PRO A 37 5.58 20.88 14.28
N THR A 38 5.29 21.38 15.49
CA THR A 38 5.94 20.94 16.73
C THR A 38 5.51 19.54 17.20
N ASP A 39 4.38 19.05 16.71
CA ASP A 39 3.71 17.84 17.21
C ASP A 39 3.85 16.64 16.25
N VAL A 40 4.32 16.87 15.00
CA VAL A 40 4.41 15.84 13.95
C VAL A 40 5.14 14.59 14.44
N ASN A 41 6.30 14.79 15.05
CA ASN A 41 7.15 13.73 15.57
C ASN A 41 6.44 12.86 16.61
N VAL A 42 5.88 13.49 17.63
CA VAL A 42 5.18 12.78 18.71
C VAL A 42 3.94 12.08 18.18
N HIS A 43 3.22 12.72 17.26
CA HIS A 43 2.02 12.18 16.63
C HIS A 43 2.32 10.92 15.82
N VAL A 44 3.36 10.96 14.97
CA VAL A 44 3.80 9.81 14.16
C VAL A 44 4.33 8.71 15.07
N ALA A 45 5.24 8.99 16.01
CA ALA A 45 5.83 7.99 16.90
C ALA A 45 4.78 7.19 17.69
N ARG A 46 3.68 7.85 18.07
CA ARG A 46 2.55 7.22 18.77
C ARG A 46 1.83 6.18 17.91
N ILE A 47 1.75 6.40 16.60
CA ILE A 47 0.87 5.65 15.68
C ILE A 47 1.68 4.70 14.80
N ALA A 48 2.70 5.21 14.12
CA ALA A 48 3.56 4.47 13.21
C ALA A 48 4.72 3.80 13.96
N LYS A 49 4.41 2.83 14.83
CA LYS A 49 5.42 2.03 15.54
C LYS A 49 6.15 1.02 14.64
N ARG A 50 5.68 0.81 13.40
CA ARG A 50 6.24 -0.14 12.42
C ARG A 50 6.12 0.50 11.04
N GLY A 51 7.27 0.78 10.42
CA GLY A 51 7.47 1.13 8.99
C GLY A 51 6.32 1.82 8.26
N TRP A 52 6.51 3.09 7.93
CA TRP A 52 5.53 3.91 7.20
C TRP A 52 6.28 4.66 6.09
N GLU A 53 6.48 3.98 4.96
CA GLU A 53 7.16 4.55 3.79
C GLU A 53 6.15 4.85 2.68
N PHE A 54 6.37 5.98 2.01
CA PHE A 54 5.64 6.39 0.82
C PHE A 54 6.42 5.92 -0.41
N ILE A 55 5.99 4.81 -1.01
CA ILE A 55 6.72 4.19 -2.12
C ILE A 55 6.16 4.67 -3.46
N LEU A 56 4.84 4.89 -3.53
CA LEU A 56 4.21 5.30 -4.78
C LEU A 56 4.76 6.63 -5.33
N PRO A 57 5.05 7.67 -4.51
CA PRO A 57 5.61 8.94 -4.98
C PRO A 57 7.03 8.83 -5.54
N GLN A 58 7.76 7.76 -5.18
CA GLN A 58 9.11 7.53 -5.66
C GLN A 58 9.11 6.93 -7.08
N LEU A 59 7.96 6.44 -7.57
CA LEU A 59 7.89 5.82 -8.89
C LEU A 59 8.02 6.88 -10.00
N PRO A 60 8.81 6.64 -11.07
CA PRO A 60 8.87 7.51 -12.24
C PRO A 60 7.50 7.73 -12.92
N ALA A 61 6.55 6.81 -12.72
CA ALA A 61 5.20 6.91 -13.24
C ALA A 61 4.25 7.78 -12.39
N TYR A 62 4.69 8.27 -11.23
CA TYR A 62 3.83 8.90 -10.22
C TYR A 62 3.03 10.08 -10.77
N THR A 63 3.67 11.06 -11.40
CA THR A 63 2.96 12.22 -12.00
C THR A 63 1.89 11.78 -13.00
N ARG A 64 2.18 10.76 -13.81
CA ARG A 64 1.22 10.21 -14.77
C ARG A 64 0.04 9.53 -14.07
N ILE A 65 0.26 8.91 -12.90
CA ILE A 65 -0.82 8.32 -12.10
C ILE A 65 -1.72 9.45 -11.57
N VAL A 66 -1.14 10.50 -10.99
CA VAL A 66 -1.88 11.68 -10.52
C VAL A 66 -2.74 12.27 -11.65
N ASP A 67 -2.12 12.61 -12.79
CA ASP A 67 -2.81 13.17 -13.97
C ASP A 67 -3.98 12.29 -14.43
N ARG A 68 -3.80 10.96 -14.39
CA ARG A 68 -4.80 10.03 -14.88
C ARG A 68 -5.99 9.94 -13.91
N VAL A 69 -5.74 9.97 -12.60
CA VAL A 69 -6.81 9.99 -11.59
C VAL A 69 -7.56 11.33 -11.60
N GLU A 70 -6.85 12.45 -11.81
CA GLU A 70 -7.47 13.76 -12.05
C GLU A 70 -8.43 13.74 -13.25
N GLN A 71 -8.09 12.99 -14.30
CA GLN A 71 -8.94 12.79 -15.48
C GLN A 71 -10.09 11.79 -15.27
N GLY A 72 -10.30 11.31 -14.04
CA GLY A 72 -11.43 10.45 -13.68
C GLY A 72 -11.10 8.97 -13.60
N ALA A 73 -9.82 8.58 -13.70
CA ALA A 73 -9.46 7.17 -13.60
C ALA A 73 -9.59 6.65 -12.17
N LEU A 74 -10.13 5.43 -12.03
CA LEU A 74 -10.19 4.74 -10.74
C LEU A 74 -8.83 4.12 -10.42
N PHE A 75 -8.26 4.51 -9.28
CA PHE A 75 -7.05 3.95 -8.70
C PHE A 75 -7.39 3.02 -7.53
N ILE A 76 -6.77 1.84 -7.51
CA ILE A 76 -6.92 0.86 -6.43
C ILE A 76 -5.54 0.54 -5.85
N ASP A 77 -5.41 0.65 -4.54
CA ASP A 77 -4.23 0.18 -3.80
C ASP A 77 -4.53 -1.13 -3.09
N LEU A 78 -3.85 -2.20 -3.47
CA LEU A 78 -3.95 -3.51 -2.83
C LEU A 78 -2.93 -3.63 -1.71
N GLY A 79 -3.38 -4.02 -0.52
CA GLY A 79 -2.55 -4.02 0.68
C GLY A 79 -2.20 -2.60 1.13
N CYS A 80 -3.19 -1.69 1.13
CA CYS A 80 -2.96 -0.26 1.31
C CYS A 80 -2.42 0.13 2.70
N GLY A 81 -2.44 -0.78 3.69
CA GLY A 81 -1.96 -0.50 5.03
C GLY A 81 -2.65 0.71 5.66
N LEU A 82 -1.87 1.72 6.04
CA LEU A 82 -2.39 2.98 6.61
C LEU A 82 -3.07 3.85 5.56
N GLY A 83 -2.96 3.53 4.27
CA GLY A 83 -3.49 4.29 3.15
C GLY A 83 -2.64 5.53 2.82
N GLN A 84 -1.34 5.47 3.10
CA GLN A 84 -0.43 6.60 2.95
C GLN A 84 -0.24 7.02 1.48
N ASP A 85 -0.09 6.07 0.55
CA ASP A 85 0.07 6.36 -0.88
C ASP A 85 -1.22 6.97 -1.47
N ILE A 86 -2.39 6.46 -1.06
CA ILE A 86 -3.70 7.02 -1.41
C ILE A 86 -3.82 8.49 -0.96
N ARG A 87 -3.43 8.78 0.27
CA ARG A 87 -3.54 10.15 0.81
C ARG A 87 -2.52 11.08 0.20
N ARG A 88 -1.35 10.55 -0.18
CA ARG A 88 -0.37 11.31 -0.93
C ARG A 88 -0.87 11.66 -2.34
N LEU A 89 -1.50 10.72 -3.05
CA LEU A 89 -2.18 11.04 -4.31
C LEU A 89 -3.23 12.15 -4.13
N ALA A 90 -4.04 12.06 -3.08
CA ALA A 90 -5.07 13.06 -2.80
C ALA A 90 -4.47 14.45 -2.51
N TYR A 91 -3.36 14.50 -1.78
CA TYR A 91 -2.61 15.73 -1.53
C TYR A 91 -2.05 16.35 -2.81
N ASP A 92 -1.55 15.52 -3.72
CA ASP A 92 -0.94 15.97 -4.97
C ASP A 92 -1.96 16.30 -6.08
N GLY A 93 -3.27 16.29 -5.76
CA GLY A 93 -4.33 16.77 -6.67
C GLY A 93 -5.33 15.71 -7.13
N ALA A 94 -5.07 14.42 -6.88
CA ALA A 94 -5.98 13.36 -7.28
C ALA A 94 -7.33 13.43 -6.53
N PRO A 95 -8.48 13.42 -7.22
CA PRO A 95 -9.79 13.41 -6.56
C PRO A 95 -9.95 12.17 -5.67
N SER A 96 -10.04 12.38 -4.36
CA SER A 96 -10.08 11.27 -3.39
C SER A 96 -11.23 10.29 -3.61
N GLU A 97 -12.36 10.73 -4.19
CA GLU A 97 -13.49 9.85 -4.58
C GLU A 97 -13.13 8.78 -5.63
N ASN A 98 -12.03 8.98 -6.36
CA ASN A 98 -11.50 8.03 -7.34
C ASN A 98 -10.40 7.12 -6.76
N LEU A 99 -10.15 7.19 -5.45
CA LEU A 99 -9.14 6.40 -4.76
C LEU A 99 -9.78 5.33 -3.89
N VAL A 100 -9.31 4.09 -4.04
CA VAL A 100 -9.79 2.96 -3.25
C VAL A 100 -8.62 2.20 -2.64
N GLY A 101 -8.66 2.01 -1.33
CA GLY A 101 -7.71 1.16 -0.61
C GLY A 101 -8.35 -0.16 -0.21
N LEU A 102 -7.64 -1.25 -0.43
CA LEU A 102 -8.04 -2.57 0.04
C LEU A 102 -6.96 -3.11 0.97
N ASP A 103 -7.35 -3.46 2.20
CA ASP A 103 -6.49 -4.19 3.12
C ASP A 103 -7.28 -5.29 3.82
N LEU A 104 -6.61 -6.34 4.30
CA LEU A 104 -7.30 -7.39 5.06
C LEU A 104 -7.76 -6.88 6.42
N ARG A 105 -7.04 -5.92 7.03
CA ARG A 105 -7.21 -5.54 8.44
C ARG A 105 -7.74 -4.12 8.59
N ASN A 106 -9.02 -4.01 8.92
CA ASN A 106 -9.66 -2.71 9.22
C ASN A 106 -8.89 -1.90 10.29
N ALA A 107 -8.32 -2.57 11.29
CA ALA A 107 -7.55 -1.89 12.34
C ALA A 107 -6.37 -1.06 11.81
N ILE A 108 -5.77 -1.44 10.68
CA ILE A 108 -4.67 -0.67 10.07
C ILE A 108 -5.24 0.57 9.37
N THR A 109 -6.34 0.44 8.65
CA THR A 109 -7.04 1.58 8.04
C THR A 109 -7.50 2.60 9.09
N GLU A 110 -8.01 2.13 10.23
CA GLU A 110 -8.42 2.98 11.34
C GLU A 110 -7.25 3.76 11.94
N LEU A 111 -6.07 3.12 12.09
CA LEU A 111 -4.83 3.82 12.47
C LEU A 111 -4.40 4.85 11.41
N GLY A 112 -4.67 4.59 10.13
CA GLY A 112 -4.47 5.55 9.05
C GLY A 112 -5.30 6.82 9.27
N TYR A 113 -6.59 6.68 9.58
CA TYR A 113 -7.43 7.85 9.90
C TYR A 113 -6.93 8.63 11.13
N ASP A 114 -6.41 7.94 12.15
CA ASP A 114 -5.82 8.61 13.32
C ASP A 114 -4.51 9.34 12.95
N LEU A 115 -3.70 8.76 12.07
CA LEU A 115 -2.45 9.35 11.60
C LEU A 115 -2.72 10.61 10.78
N PHE A 116 -3.62 10.52 9.81
CA PHE A 116 -3.86 11.56 8.81
C PHE A 116 -5.01 12.51 9.14
N LYS A 117 -5.75 12.25 10.22
CA LYS A 117 -6.85 13.08 10.73
C LYS A 117 -7.90 13.45 9.66
N ASP A 118 -8.15 12.53 8.73
CA ASP A 118 -8.89 12.82 7.50
C ASP A 118 -10.23 12.06 7.40
N ARG A 119 -10.73 11.49 8.51
CA ARG A 119 -11.95 10.67 8.50
C ARG A 119 -13.16 11.37 7.89
N ASP A 120 -13.31 12.66 8.15
CA ASP A 120 -14.46 13.45 7.71
C ASP A 120 -14.18 14.26 6.45
N THR A 121 -12.93 14.32 5.99
CA THR A 121 -12.50 15.15 4.85
C THR A 121 -12.16 14.31 3.61
N SER A 122 -11.62 13.12 3.80
CA SER A 122 -11.27 12.21 2.72
C SER A 122 -12.51 11.53 2.15
N LYS A 123 -12.65 11.55 0.82
CA LYS A 123 -13.70 10.77 0.12
C LYS A 123 -13.16 9.43 -0.40
N ALA A 124 -11.90 9.10 -0.09
CA ALA A 124 -11.31 7.83 -0.45
C ALA A 124 -12.05 6.69 0.23
N ARG A 125 -12.18 5.58 -0.49
CA ARG A 125 -12.93 4.42 -0.01
C ARG A 125 -11.97 3.35 0.46
N PHE A 126 -12.00 3.03 1.75
CA PHE A 126 -11.21 1.93 2.30
C PHE A 126 -12.07 0.72 2.57
N ILE A 127 -11.64 -0.43 2.07
CA ILE A 127 -12.37 -1.70 2.15
C ILE A 127 -11.52 -2.67 2.95
N SER A 128 -12.10 -3.22 4.02
CA SER A 128 -11.48 -4.31 4.77
C SER A 128 -12.01 -5.65 4.26
N GLN A 129 -11.26 -6.29 3.38
CA GLN A 129 -11.66 -7.58 2.80
C GLN A 129 -10.43 -8.36 2.32
N ASP A 130 -10.53 -9.69 2.34
CA ASP A 130 -9.60 -10.54 1.62
C ASP A 130 -9.77 -10.36 0.10
N PHE A 131 -8.67 -10.02 -0.56
CA PHE A 131 -8.61 -9.79 -2.01
C PHE A 131 -9.01 -11.03 -2.83
N PHE A 132 -8.77 -12.23 -2.33
CA PHE A 132 -9.14 -13.46 -3.06
C PHE A 132 -10.63 -13.81 -2.94
N GLN A 133 -11.39 -13.11 -2.10
CA GLN A 133 -12.82 -13.37 -1.97
C GLN A 133 -13.59 -12.88 -3.19
N ASN A 134 -14.43 -13.75 -3.74
CA ASN A 134 -15.22 -13.42 -4.93
C ASN A 134 -16.52 -12.67 -4.59
N THR A 135 -16.44 -11.43 -4.09
CA THR A 135 -17.61 -10.60 -3.77
C THR A 135 -18.08 -9.78 -4.97
N LEU A 136 -19.37 -9.43 -5.00
CA LEU A 136 -19.92 -8.56 -6.05
C LEU A 136 -19.27 -7.18 -6.03
N GLU A 137 -18.94 -6.69 -4.85
CA GLU A 137 -18.28 -5.40 -4.65
C GLU A 137 -16.88 -5.38 -5.25
N LEU A 138 -16.03 -6.37 -4.93
CA LEU A 138 -14.70 -6.46 -5.51
C LEU A 138 -14.76 -6.59 -7.03
N ARG A 139 -15.62 -7.44 -7.58
CA ARG A 139 -15.78 -7.56 -9.05
C ARG A 139 -16.19 -6.25 -9.73
N LYS A 140 -17.11 -5.50 -9.12
CA LYS A 140 -17.54 -4.19 -9.65
C LYS A 140 -16.44 -3.15 -9.59
N MET A 141 -15.62 -3.21 -8.55
CA MET A 141 -14.51 -2.29 -8.33
C MET A 141 -13.35 -2.60 -9.28
N THR A 142 -12.85 -3.84 -9.31
CA THR A 142 -11.75 -4.24 -10.18
C THR A 142 -12.13 -4.11 -11.66
N GLY A 143 -13.38 -4.40 -12.03
CA GLY A 143 -13.88 -4.20 -13.40
C GLY A 143 -13.95 -2.75 -13.87
N LYS A 144 -13.76 -1.77 -12.97
CA LYS A 144 -13.68 -0.33 -13.29
C LYS A 144 -12.27 0.25 -13.10
N ALA A 145 -11.36 -0.54 -12.55
CA ALA A 145 -10.02 -0.09 -12.23
C ALA A 145 -9.25 0.21 -13.52
N GLU A 146 -8.61 1.37 -13.55
CA GLU A 146 -7.67 1.71 -14.63
C GLU A 146 -6.23 1.59 -14.15
N ILE A 147 -5.99 1.83 -12.86
CA ILE A 147 -4.69 1.74 -12.22
C ILE A 147 -4.83 0.90 -10.96
N ILE A 148 -3.99 -0.12 -10.83
CA ILE A 148 -3.90 -0.96 -9.64
C ILE A 148 -2.46 -0.90 -9.13
N ASN A 149 -2.26 -0.38 -7.93
CA ASN A 149 -1.02 -0.50 -7.18
C ASN A 149 -1.05 -1.77 -6.33
N SER A 150 0.06 -2.49 -6.31
CA SER A 150 0.22 -3.71 -5.51
C SER A 150 1.68 -3.96 -5.12
N GLY A 151 2.52 -2.91 -5.13
CA GLY A 151 3.96 -3.01 -4.87
C GLY A 151 4.29 -3.57 -3.48
N LEU A 152 3.55 -3.14 -2.46
CA LEU A 152 3.68 -3.65 -1.09
C LEU A 152 2.84 -4.90 -0.79
N PHE A 153 2.20 -5.48 -1.81
CA PHE A 153 1.28 -6.58 -1.63
C PHE A 153 1.83 -7.86 -2.27
N MET A 154 2.16 -7.85 -3.57
CA MET A 154 2.48 -9.08 -4.30
C MET A 154 3.62 -9.90 -3.70
N HIS A 155 4.62 -9.23 -3.13
CA HIS A 155 5.79 -9.87 -2.52
C HIS A 155 5.46 -10.76 -1.29
N LEU A 156 4.24 -10.68 -0.76
CA LEU A 156 3.78 -11.55 0.34
C LEU A 156 3.50 -12.99 -0.12
N TRP A 157 3.51 -13.24 -1.43
CA TRP A 157 3.21 -14.54 -2.02
C TRP A 157 4.36 -15.12 -2.84
N ASP A 158 4.32 -16.44 -3.01
CA ASP A 158 5.14 -17.19 -3.95
C ASP A 158 4.70 -16.90 -5.41
N TRP A 159 5.44 -17.44 -6.37
CA TRP A 159 5.16 -17.25 -7.80
C TRP A 159 3.70 -17.61 -8.16
N ALA A 160 3.19 -18.75 -7.67
CA ALA A 160 1.83 -19.18 -7.97
C ALA A 160 0.80 -18.20 -7.40
N GLY A 161 0.99 -17.69 -6.19
CA GLY A 161 0.14 -16.66 -5.61
C GLY A 161 0.19 -15.33 -6.37
N GLN A 162 1.34 -14.91 -6.87
CA GLN A 162 1.45 -13.67 -7.65
C GLN A 162 0.76 -13.77 -9.01
N ILE A 163 0.86 -14.92 -9.69
CA ILE A 163 0.06 -15.19 -10.90
C ILE A 163 -1.44 -15.09 -10.57
N ARG A 164 -1.91 -15.70 -9.47
CA ARG A 164 -3.32 -15.60 -9.04
C ARG A 164 -3.76 -14.15 -8.81
N ILE A 165 -2.92 -13.34 -8.18
CA ILE A 165 -3.19 -11.91 -7.97
C ILE A 165 -3.40 -11.22 -9.32
N GLY A 166 -2.50 -11.43 -10.27
CA GLY A 166 -2.63 -10.86 -11.62
C GLY A 166 -3.89 -11.31 -12.37
N LEU A 167 -4.26 -12.60 -12.26
CA LEU A 167 -5.49 -13.13 -12.83
C LEU A 167 -6.75 -12.46 -12.26
N HIS A 168 -6.73 -12.14 -10.96
CA HIS A 168 -7.85 -11.49 -10.28
C HIS A 168 -7.92 -9.98 -10.52
N SER A 169 -6.75 -9.31 -10.61
CA SER A 169 -6.62 -7.86 -10.80
C SER A 169 -6.87 -7.41 -12.25
N GLY A 170 -6.49 -8.20 -13.25
CA GLY A 170 -6.55 -7.77 -14.66
C GLY A 170 -6.97 -8.86 -15.66
N GLY A 171 -7.12 -10.11 -15.23
CA GLY A 171 -7.28 -11.26 -16.11
C GLY A 171 -8.71 -11.84 -16.25
N GLY A 172 -9.68 -11.36 -15.46
CA GLY A 172 -11.02 -11.96 -15.43
C GLY A 172 -11.05 -13.41 -14.91
N GLY A 173 -9.99 -13.88 -14.25
CA GLY A 173 -9.91 -15.22 -13.69
C GLY A 173 -10.90 -15.39 -12.54
N ARG A 174 -11.78 -16.40 -12.63
CA ARG A 174 -12.65 -16.80 -11.51
C ARG A 174 -11.88 -17.76 -10.62
N ASP A 175 -11.41 -17.26 -9.49
CA ASP A 175 -11.02 -18.14 -8.38
C ASP A 175 -12.18 -18.21 -7.37
N SER A 176 -12.54 -19.43 -6.99
CA SER A 176 -13.61 -19.75 -6.04
C SER A 176 -13.09 -20.52 -4.82
N GLY A 177 -11.77 -20.51 -4.63
CA GLY A 177 -11.12 -21.09 -3.45
C GLY A 177 -11.52 -20.39 -2.16
N ASN A 178 -11.90 -21.17 -1.15
CA ASN A 178 -12.11 -20.70 0.21
C ASN A 178 -10.73 -20.65 0.89
N HIS A 179 -10.16 -19.46 1.11
CA HIS A 179 -8.80 -19.33 1.61
C HIS A 179 -8.78 -18.64 2.96
N LYS A 180 -8.10 -19.27 3.91
CA LYS A 180 -7.72 -18.67 5.19
C LYS A 180 -6.28 -18.22 5.07
N ALA A 181 -5.91 -17.11 5.71
CA ALA A 181 -4.53 -16.69 5.85
C ALA A 181 -3.77 -17.77 6.63
N GLU A 182 -3.04 -18.65 5.93
CA GLU A 182 -2.30 -19.75 6.54
C GLU A 182 -0.80 -19.61 6.30
N GLY A 183 -0.02 -19.72 7.39
CA GLY A 183 1.35 -20.22 7.42
C GLY A 183 2.45 -19.36 6.79
N TRP A 184 3.70 -19.77 7.02
CA TRP A 184 4.88 -19.20 6.38
C TRP A 184 4.80 -19.42 4.85
N ILE A 185 4.56 -18.35 4.10
CA ILE A 185 4.59 -18.36 2.64
C ILE A 185 5.98 -17.91 2.19
N GLU A 186 6.61 -18.66 1.28
CA GLU A 186 7.87 -18.26 0.64
C GLU A 186 7.61 -17.00 -0.19
N ARG A 187 8.26 -15.89 0.18
CA ARG A 187 8.07 -14.58 -0.47
C ARG A 187 8.91 -14.51 -1.74
N TYR A 188 8.33 -14.00 -2.81
CA TYR A 188 9.04 -13.83 -4.08
C TYR A 188 9.11 -12.34 -4.45
N VAL A 189 10.33 -11.81 -4.62
CA VAL A 189 10.56 -10.42 -5.04
C VAL A 189 11.07 -10.45 -6.48
N HIS A 190 10.45 -9.62 -7.33
CA HIS A 190 10.77 -9.60 -8.75
C HIS A 190 11.94 -8.68 -9.09
N ASN A 191 12.83 -9.15 -9.95
CA ASN A 191 13.57 -8.27 -10.87
C ASN A 191 12.75 -8.01 -12.15
N GLU A 192 13.17 -7.04 -12.98
CA GLU A 192 12.43 -6.65 -14.20
C GLU A 192 12.07 -7.87 -15.08
N MET A 193 13.02 -8.78 -15.33
CA MET A 193 12.78 -9.95 -16.18
C MET A 193 11.72 -10.89 -15.60
N SER A 194 11.82 -11.21 -14.31
CA SER A 194 10.85 -12.09 -13.64
C SER A 194 9.45 -11.46 -13.58
N PHE A 195 9.37 -10.12 -13.44
CA PHE A 195 8.11 -9.40 -13.46
C PHE A 195 7.46 -9.44 -14.85
N ARG A 196 8.26 -9.20 -15.91
CA ARG A 196 7.81 -9.36 -17.31
C ARG A 196 7.29 -10.77 -17.56
N GLN A 197 8.03 -11.79 -17.09
CA GLN A 197 7.66 -13.18 -17.30
C GLN A 197 6.35 -13.55 -16.59
N MET A 198 6.11 -13.02 -15.39
CA MET A 198 4.85 -13.20 -14.67
C MET A 198 3.67 -12.66 -15.48
N TRP A 199 3.81 -11.46 -16.02
CA TRP A 199 2.73 -10.86 -16.81
C TRP A 199 2.52 -11.51 -18.17
N ILE A 200 3.57 -11.97 -18.86
CA ILE A 200 3.43 -12.79 -20.07
C ILE A 200 2.58 -14.04 -19.77
N GLU A 201 2.81 -14.67 -18.63
CA GLU A 201 2.03 -15.84 -18.22
C GLU A 201 0.58 -15.49 -17.90
N ILE A 202 0.33 -14.37 -17.22
CA ILE A 202 -1.04 -13.86 -16.97
C ILE A 202 -1.76 -13.56 -18.30
N GLU A 203 -1.11 -12.90 -19.25
CA GLU A 203 -1.67 -12.64 -20.59
C GLU A 203 -1.99 -13.95 -21.31
N ARG A 204 -1.09 -14.93 -21.27
CA ARG A 204 -1.29 -16.26 -21.86
C ARG A 204 -2.49 -16.98 -21.26
N LEU A 205 -2.66 -16.90 -19.94
CA LEU A 205 -3.74 -17.58 -19.21
C LEU A 205 -5.10 -16.91 -19.40
N THR A 206 -5.13 -15.61 -19.70
CA THR A 206 -6.36 -14.79 -19.72
C THR A 206 -6.80 -14.42 -21.13
N GLY A 207 -5.88 -14.43 -22.09
CA GLY A 207 -6.09 -13.86 -23.42
C GLY A 207 -6.17 -12.33 -23.44
N ALA A 208 -5.97 -11.66 -22.31
CA ALA A 208 -5.91 -10.21 -22.22
C ALA A 208 -4.56 -9.68 -22.72
N ARG A 209 -4.56 -8.49 -23.35
CA ARG A 209 -3.32 -7.75 -23.68
C ARG A 209 -3.13 -6.64 -22.66
N CYS A 210 -2.20 -6.84 -21.73
CA CYS A 210 -1.78 -5.87 -20.75
C CYS A 210 -0.57 -5.09 -21.29
N LYS A 211 -0.73 -3.80 -21.58
CA LYS A 211 0.43 -2.94 -21.89
C LYS A 211 1.23 -2.71 -20.61
N LEU A 212 2.30 -3.47 -20.42
CA LEU A 212 3.26 -3.26 -19.34
C LEU A 212 4.15 -2.07 -19.66
N ALA A 213 4.03 -1.00 -18.89
CA ALA A 213 5.04 0.05 -18.83
C ALA A 213 5.89 -0.22 -17.58
N LEU A 214 7.07 -0.82 -17.78
CA LEU A 214 8.06 -0.98 -16.73
C LEU A 214 9.06 0.16 -16.84
N SER A 215 9.18 0.96 -15.77
CA SER A 215 10.33 1.80 -15.54
C SER A 215 11.24 1.05 -14.58
N ALA A 216 12.38 0.57 -15.10
CA ALA A 216 13.46 0.06 -14.25
C ALA A 216 14.25 1.25 -13.70
N GLU A 217 14.51 1.28 -12.40
CA GLU A 217 15.61 2.05 -11.85
C GLU A 217 16.79 1.09 -11.66
N GLU A 218 17.96 1.50 -12.15
CA GLU A 218 19.22 0.81 -11.89
C GLU A 218 19.49 0.89 -10.39
N GLU A 219 19.51 -0.27 -9.72
CA GLU A 219 19.92 -0.40 -8.31
C GLU A 219 21.34 0.15 -8.12
N SER A 220 21.47 1.37 -7.60
CA SER A 220 22.69 1.74 -6.88
C SER A 220 22.57 1.20 -5.45
N VAL A 221 23.06 -0.03 -5.27
CA VAL A 221 23.34 -0.63 -3.97
C VAL A 221 24.25 0.32 -3.18
N ILE A 222 23.76 0.86 -2.06
CA ILE A 222 24.61 1.33 -0.97
C ILE A 222 24.45 0.32 0.16
N LEU A 223 25.59 -0.30 0.51
CA LEU A 223 25.80 -1.27 1.58
C LEU A 223 25.42 -0.72 2.96
#